data_AF-A0A944ZHK7-F1
#
_entry.id   AF-A0A944ZHK7-F1
#
_cell.length_a   1.000
_cell.length_b   1.000
_cell.length_c   1.000
_cell.angle_alpha   90.00
_cell.angle_beta   90.00
_cell.angle_gamma   90.00
#
_symmetry.space_group_name_H-M   'P 1'
#
loop_
_entity.id
_entity.type
_entity.pdbx_description
1 polymer ?
#
loop_
_entity_poly.entity_id
_entity_poly.type
_entity_poly.pdbx_seq_one_letter_code
_entity_poly.pdbx_strand_id
1 'polypeptide(L)'
;MQQTLFTIPHELGGLPVFGWGWILILWGIYGGVWLTRYYTTAKNPATAHPFIPIVAVAALIAFVLPFVEPTDTDGVATGLQIRGYGVMVLLGVLSGLGLLTILARRQNLPEDFAMSLMLYLFIPGLVGGRTWYVIQKWADFAAFDLQDNVNWNITLPRIVKFTEGGLVVYGALIGSMLGCLFYISLRKLPKLATLDIIVPALMVGMFFGRIGCFMNGCCYGGLCDATPLGVSFPAGSPPYMRHVDEGLMFDIPLQDKLGLIANVAPRGEWQWVLTVTAVEPNGVAASAGVTVGQALLIKQKRDDRAWIEYIHRGLFSEDMFWLYTTENENRNLIGTITVGDMPPRSLNVYPAQLLSSITGGIICIILLGFYQIRKCDGQVVALFLSLYGLARFLLELVRTDELGQLNTGLTISQIGSIFALVIAGLLWWYTARGKQGLAYPLHTDET
;
A
#
# COMPACT_ATOMS: atom_id res chain seq x y z
N MET A 1 2.46 4.84 -10.11
CA MET A 1 3.18 3.59 -10.38
C MET A 1 2.29 2.54 -9.81
N GLN A 2 1.80 1.67 -10.66
CA GLN A 2 0.81 0.67 -10.31
C GLN A 2 1.30 -0.60 -10.99
N GLN A 3 2.60 -0.89 -10.76
CA GLN A 3 3.44 -1.63 -11.69
C GLN A 3 2.78 -2.96 -12.02
N THR A 4 2.36 -3.10 -13.28
CA THR A 4 1.84 -4.36 -13.81
C THR A 4 3.03 -5.27 -14.04
N LEU A 5 3.06 -6.40 -13.33
CA LEU A 5 4.11 -7.40 -13.52
C LEU A 5 3.87 -8.17 -14.82
N PHE A 6 2.62 -8.58 -15.04
CA PHE A 6 2.16 -9.20 -16.25
C PHE A 6 0.64 -8.99 -16.38
N THR A 7 0.15 -9.02 -17.61
CA THR A 7 -1.27 -8.92 -17.92
C THR A 7 -1.76 -10.30 -18.36
N ILE A 8 -2.83 -10.77 -17.74
CA ILE A 8 -3.54 -11.96 -18.22
C ILE A 8 -4.55 -11.46 -19.26
N PRO A 9 -4.42 -11.82 -20.55
CA PRO A 9 -5.34 -11.37 -21.58
C PRO A 9 -6.75 -11.90 -21.33
N HIS A 10 -7.77 -11.18 -21.83
CA HIS A 10 -9.17 -11.62 -21.74
C HIS A 10 -9.38 -12.98 -22.44
N GLU A 11 -8.80 -13.14 -23.63
CA GLU A 11 -8.92 -14.34 -24.46
C GLU A 11 -7.56 -14.90 -24.86
N LEU A 12 -7.47 -16.23 -24.93
CA LEU A 12 -6.36 -16.97 -25.51
C LEU A 12 -6.92 -17.95 -26.54
N GLY A 13 -6.59 -17.78 -27.81
CA GLY A 13 -7.02 -18.69 -28.87
C GLY A 13 -8.55 -18.76 -29.08
N GLY A 14 -9.26 -17.64 -28.88
CA GLY A 14 -10.72 -17.55 -29.06
C GLY A 14 -11.56 -18.12 -27.92
N LEU A 15 -10.93 -18.53 -26.82
CA LEU A 15 -11.61 -18.87 -25.57
C LEU A 15 -11.26 -17.84 -24.50
N PRO A 16 -12.22 -17.43 -23.66
CA PRO A 16 -11.95 -16.55 -22.54
C PRO A 16 -10.99 -17.25 -21.57
N VAL A 17 -10.17 -16.47 -20.87
CA VAL A 17 -9.27 -16.99 -19.84
C VAL A 17 -10.03 -17.19 -18.53
N PHE A 18 -10.91 -16.25 -18.19
CA PHE A 18 -11.77 -16.28 -17.02
C PHE A 18 -13.15 -16.89 -17.30
N GLY A 19 -13.88 -17.29 -16.26
CA GLY A 19 -15.22 -17.86 -16.40
C GLY A 19 -15.20 -19.27 -16.99
N TRP A 20 -15.99 -19.48 -18.04
CA TRP A 20 -16.06 -20.73 -18.81
C TRP A 20 -14.90 -20.84 -19.79
N GLY A 21 -13.69 -20.73 -19.26
CA GLY A 21 -12.47 -20.46 -20.01
C GLY A 21 -11.30 -21.38 -19.67
N TRP A 22 -10.10 -20.99 -20.09
CA TRP A 22 -8.87 -21.76 -19.89
C TRP A 22 -8.58 -22.10 -18.42
N ILE A 23 -8.81 -21.16 -17.49
CA ILE A 23 -8.55 -21.41 -16.05
C ILE A 23 -9.44 -22.54 -15.52
N LEU A 24 -10.71 -22.59 -15.95
CA LEU A 24 -11.64 -23.64 -15.54
C LEU A 24 -11.24 -24.99 -16.12
N ILE A 25 -10.80 -25.03 -17.38
CA ILE A 25 -10.30 -26.25 -18.05
C ILE A 25 -9.06 -26.78 -17.31
N LEU A 26 -8.08 -25.92 -17.04
CA LEU A 26 -6.86 -26.29 -16.32
C LEU A 26 -7.16 -26.78 -14.90
N TRP A 27 -8.08 -26.10 -14.20
CA TRP A 27 -8.53 -26.54 -12.88
C TRP A 27 -9.26 -27.88 -12.93
N GLY A 28 -10.08 -28.12 -13.97
CA GLY A 28 -10.74 -29.40 -14.20
C GLY A 28 -9.76 -30.55 -14.43
N ILE A 29 -8.71 -30.33 -15.25
CA ILE A 29 -7.64 -31.31 -15.48
C ILE A 29 -6.89 -31.58 -14.17
N TYR A 30 -6.46 -30.53 -13.48
CA TYR A 30 -5.74 -30.65 -12.20
C TYR A 30 -6.58 -31.39 -11.15
N GLY A 31 -7.82 -30.95 -10.96
CA GLY A 31 -8.78 -31.56 -10.04
C GLY A 31 -9.03 -33.03 -10.38
N GLY A 32 -9.18 -33.35 -11.66
CA GLY A 32 -9.32 -34.73 -12.16
C GLY A 32 -8.11 -35.60 -11.82
N VAL A 33 -6.89 -35.17 -12.19
CA VAL A 33 -5.64 -35.89 -11.88
C VAL A 33 -5.46 -36.09 -10.38
N TRP A 34 -5.74 -35.05 -9.59
CA TRP A 34 -5.63 -35.09 -8.14
C TRP A 34 -6.67 -36.03 -7.51
N LEU A 35 -7.93 -35.99 -7.97
CA LEU A 35 -8.99 -36.91 -7.53
C LEU A 35 -8.64 -38.36 -7.87
N THR A 36 -8.18 -38.63 -9.09
CA THR A 36 -7.73 -39.96 -9.49
C THR A 36 -6.59 -40.45 -8.60
N ARG A 37 -5.60 -39.60 -8.30
CA ARG A 37 -4.51 -39.95 -7.35
C ARG A 37 -5.01 -40.19 -5.93
N TYR A 38 -5.94 -39.37 -5.45
CA TYR A 38 -6.53 -39.50 -4.13
C TYR A 38 -7.26 -40.84 -4.00
N TYR A 39 -8.18 -41.17 -4.94
CA TYR A 39 -8.95 -42.41 -4.89
C TYR A 39 -8.12 -43.67 -5.15
N THR A 40 -7.01 -43.57 -5.90
CA THR A 40 -6.10 -44.72 -6.13
C THR A 40 -5.13 -44.98 -4.98
N THR A 41 -4.83 -43.96 -4.16
CA THR A 41 -3.83 -44.07 -3.07
C THR A 41 -4.48 -44.15 -1.68
N ALA A 42 -5.72 -43.69 -1.52
CA ALA A 42 -6.39 -43.66 -0.22
C ALA A 42 -6.87 -45.06 0.24
N LYS A 43 -6.32 -45.56 1.35
CA LYS A 43 -6.74 -46.82 1.99
C LYS A 43 -8.13 -46.77 2.64
N ASN A 44 -8.68 -45.59 2.91
CA ASN A 44 -10.03 -45.38 3.49
C ASN A 44 -10.63 -44.05 2.98
N PRO A 45 -11.42 -44.05 1.88
CA PRO A 45 -11.95 -42.83 1.27
C PRO A 45 -13.17 -42.22 1.97
N ALA A 46 -13.67 -42.82 3.06
CA ALA A 46 -14.99 -42.51 3.62
C ALA A 46 -15.08 -41.23 4.48
N THR A 47 -13.96 -40.61 4.88
CA THR A 47 -13.96 -39.52 5.88
C THR A 47 -13.66 -38.12 5.33
N ALA A 48 -13.33 -37.99 4.03
CA ALA A 48 -13.18 -36.68 3.40
C ALA A 48 -13.84 -36.67 2.01
N HIS A 49 -14.61 -35.62 1.72
CA HIS A 49 -15.19 -35.38 0.39
C HIS A 49 -14.35 -34.34 -0.36
N PRO A 50 -13.18 -34.71 -0.90
CA PRO A 50 -12.28 -33.73 -1.50
C PRO A 50 -12.79 -33.17 -2.84
N PHE A 51 -13.87 -33.73 -3.39
CA PHE A 51 -14.56 -33.17 -4.55
C PHE A 51 -15.24 -31.82 -4.24
N ILE A 52 -15.75 -31.63 -3.01
CA ILE A 52 -16.45 -30.39 -2.62
C ILE A 52 -15.57 -29.14 -2.82
N PRO A 53 -14.34 -29.06 -2.27
CA PRO A 53 -13.49 -27.90 -2.50
C PRO A 53 -13.11 -27.71 -3.97
N ILE A 54 -12.94 -28.79 -4.74
CA ILE A 54 -12.62 -28.70 -6.18
C ILE A 54 -13.79 -28.06 -6.95
N VAL A 55 -15.03 -28.49 -6.68
CA VAL A 55 -16.23 -27.89 -7.28
C VAL A 55 -16.46 -26.47 -6.80
N ALA A 56 -16.24 -26.19 -5.51
CA ALA A 56 -16.38 -24.85 -4.97
C ALA A 56 -15.43 -23.86 -5.66
N VAL A 57 -14.17 -24.25 -5.87
CA VAL A 57 -13.19 -23.44 -6.62
C VAL A 57 -13.58 -23.34 -8.09
N ALA A 58 -14.07 -24.42 -8.71
CA ALA A 58 -14.55 -24.38 -10.10
C ALA A 58 -15.73 -23.41 -10.27
N ALA A 59 -16.69 -23.41 -9.34
CA ALA A 59 -17.80 -22.47 -9.34
C ALA A 59 -17.33 -21.03 -9.14
N LEU A 60 -16.36 -20.79 -8.26
CA LEU A 60 -15.75 -19.47 -8.08
C LEU A 60 -15.07 -18.98 -9.36
N ILE A 61 -14.33 -19.86 -10.06
CA ILE A 61 -13.70 -19.55 -11.35
C ILE A 61 -14.75 -19.24 -12.42
N ALA A 62 -15.81 -20.06 -12.51
CA ALA A 62 -16.83 -19.91 -13.54
C ALA A 62 -17.71 -18.67 -13.35
N PHE A 63 -18.06 -18.34 -12.09
CA PHE A 63 -19.10 -17.36 -11.79
C PHE A 63 -18.62 -16.10 -11.09
N VAL A 64 -17.48 -16.11 -10.39
CA VAL A 64 -17.02 -14.92 -9.63
C VAL A 64 -15.90 -14.20 -10.37
N LEU A 65 -14.93 -14.94 -10.89
CA LEU A 65 -13.77 -14.37 -11.59
C LEU A 65 -14.13 -13.46 -12.78
N PRO A 66 -15.18 -13.73 -13.59
CA PRO A 66 -15.60 -12.81 -14.66
C PRO A 66 -16.02 -11.43 -14.16
N PHE A 67 -16.61 -11.33 -12.96
CA PHE A 67 -16.99 -10.04 -12.38
C PHE A 67 -15.79 -9.25 -11.83
N VAL A 68 -14.63 -9.90 -11.68
CA VAL A 68 -13.40 -9.27 -11.20
C VAL A 68 -12.60 -8.69 -12.36
N GLU A 69 -12.90 -9.08 -13.60
CA GLU A 69 -12.22 -8.57 -14.78
C GLU A 69 -12.60 -7.10 -15.05
N PRO A 70 -11.61 -6.19 -15.16
CA PRO A 70 -11.87 -4.79 -15.47
C PRO A 70 -12.44 -4.62 -16.89
N THR A 71 -13.52 -3.87 -16.99
CA THR A 71 -14.06 -3.38 -18.26
C THR A 71 -13.57 -1.97 -18.55
N ASP A 72 -13.24 -1.68 -19.80
CA ASP A 72 -12.90 -0.32 -20.26
C ASP A 72 -14.14 0.61 -20.20
N THR A 73 -13.95 1.91 -20.43
CA THR A 73 -15.03 2.90 -20.55
C THR A 73 -16.09 2.55 -21.60
N ASP A 74 -15.73 1.73 -22.59
CA ASP A 74 -16.64 1.22 -23.63
C ASP A 74 -17.31 -0.12 -23.26
N GLY A 75 -17.11 -0.61 -22.03
CA GLY A 75 -17.71 -1.85 -21.53
C GLY A 75 -17.02 -3.13 -21.99
N VAL A 76 -15.90 -3.04 -22.70
CA VAL A 76 -15.14 -4.19 -23.21
C VAL A 76 -14.16 -4.70 -22.15
N ALA A 77 -14.12 -6.01 -21.92
CA ALA A 77 -13.17 -6.63 -20.98
C ALA A 77 -11.74 -6.56 -21.52
N THR A 78 -10.81 -6.04 -20.71
CA THR A 78 -9.43 -5.74 -21.15
C THR A 78 -8.38 -6.75 -20.67
N GLY A 79 -8.79 -7.78 -19.90
CA GLY A 79 -7.87 -8.68 -19.20
C GLY A 79 -7.53 -8.20 -17.78
N LEU A 80 -6.98 -9.11 -16.97
CA LEU A 80 -6.63 -8.83 -15.57
C LEU A 80 -5.16 -8.44 -15.44
N GLN A 81 -4.91 -7.21 -15.00
CA GLN A 81 -3.56 -6.71 -14.72
C GLN A 81 -3.10 -7.17 -13.33
N ILE A 82 -2.08 -8.04 -13.29
CA ILE A 82 -1.51 -8.48 -12.02
C ILE A 82 -0.53 -7.42 -11.52
N ARG A 83 -0.95 -6.69 -10.48
CA ARG A 83 -0.17 -5.61 -9.88
C ARG A 83 0.89 -6.15 -8.93
N GLY A 84 2.09 -5.57 -9.00
CA GLY A 84 3.22 -5.93 -8.15
C GLY A 84 2.95 -5.80 -6.65
N TYR A 85 2.16 -4.80 -6.25
CA TYR A 85 1.73 -4.62 -4.85
C TYR A 85 1.03 -5.88 -4.31
N GLY A 86 0.04 -6.40 -5.03
CA GLY A 86 -0.74 -7.57 -4.61
C GLY A 86 0.13 -8.83 -4.51
N VAL A 87 1.03 -9.03 -5.48
CA VAL A 87 1.98 -10.15 -5.48
C VAL A 87 2.92 -10.08 -4.28
N MET A 88 3.49 -8.90 -3.98
CA MET A 88 4.37 -8.74 -2.84
C MET A 88 3.65 -8.89 -1.50
N VAL A 89 2.41 -8.41 -1.37
CA VAL A 89 1.59 -8.66 -0.19
C VAL A 89 1.32 -10.16 0.00
N LEU A 90 0.98 -10.87 -1.07
CA LEU A 90 0.81 -12.32 -1.04
C LEU A 90 2.09 -13.04 -0.59
N LEU A 91 3.24 -12.67 -1.16
CA LEU A 91 4.53 -13.20 -0.74
C LEU A 91 4.82 -12.90 0.73
N GLY A 92 4.48 -11.69 1.22
CA GLY A 92 4.61 -11.32 2.63
C GLY A 92 3.76 -12.20 3.56
N VAL A 93 2.50 -12.47 3.18
CA VAL A 93 1.61 -13.36 3.93
C VAL A 93 2.14 -14.79 3.94
N LEU A 94 2.50 -15.34 2.77
CA LEU A 94 2.98 -16.72 2.64
C LEU A 94 4.31 -16.94 3.38
N SER A 95 5.24 -15.99 3.28
CA SER A 95 6.54 -16.06 3.96
C SER A 95 6.41 -15.88 5.47
N GLY A 96 5.54 -14.95 5.93
CA GLY A 96 5.22 -14.79 7.35
C GLY A 96 4.57 -16.05 7.93
N LEU A 97 3.59 -16.61 7.23
CA LEU A 97 2.91 -17.85 7.63
C LEU A 97 3.86 -19.06 7.62
N GLY A 98 4.73 -19.15 6.62
CA GLY A 98 5.76 -20.18 6.52
C GLY A 98 6.75 -20.10 7.68
N LEU A 99 7.28 -18.91 7.96
CA LEU A 99 8.19 -18.68 9.09
C LEU A 99 7.49 -19.00 10.42
N LEU A 100 6.25 -18.53 10.62
CA LEU A 100 5.48 -18.81 11.83
C LEU A 100 5.25 -20.32 12.02
N THR A 101 4.96 -21.05 10.94
CA THR A 101 4.79 -22.51 10.99
C THR A 101 6.09 -23.20 11.40
N ILE A 102 7.22 -22.78 10.85
CA ILE A 102 8.54 -23.32 11.21
C ILE A 102 8.83 -23.07 12.69
N LEU A 103 8.62 -21.84 13.17
CA LEU A 103 8.87 -21.48 14.57
C LEU A 103 7.91 -22.20 15.52
N ALA A 104 6.63 -22.31 15.16
CA ALA A 104 5.61 -23.00 15.95
C ALA A 104 5.94 -24.50 16.11
N ARG A 105 6.35 -25.16 15.02
CA ARG A 105 6.77 -26.58 15.05
C ARG A 105 7.97 -26.81 15.96
N ARG A 106 8.95 -25.90 15.96
CA ARG A 106 10.11 -25.99 16.86
C ARG A 106 9.75 -25.89 18.34
N GLN A 107 8.57 -25.35 18.66
CA GLN A 107 8.06 -25.20 20.02
C GLN A 107 6.93 -26.20 20.35
N ASN A 108 6.75 -27.24 19.53
CA ASN A 108 5.68 -28.24 19.67
C ASN A 108 4.27 -27.62 19.77
N LEU A 109 4.05 -26.47 19.13
CA LEU A 109 2.71 -25.91 18.99
C LEU A 109 1.89 -26.73 18.00
N PRO A 110 0.55 -26.77 18.15
CA PRO A 110 -0.33 -27.48 17.23
C PRO A 110 -0.11 -27.10 15.76
N GLU A 111 -0.19 -28.06 14.84
CA GLU A 111 0.05 -27.81 13.41
C GLU A 111 -0.94 -26.81 12.80
N ASP A 112 -2.16 -26.73 13.36
CA ASP A 112 -3.21 -25.80 12.96
C ASP A 112 -3.01 -24.38 13.53
N PHE A 113 -2.03 -24.17 14.43
CA PHE A 113 -1.83 -22.91 15.14
C PHE A 113 -1.66 -21.72 14.19
N ALA A 114 -0.72 -21.84 13.24
CA ALA A 114 -0.38 -20.74 12.33
C ALA A 114 -1.55 -20.38 11.39
N MET A 115 -2.22 -21.39 10.84
CA MET A 115 -3.39 -21.21 9.98
C MET A 115 -4.59 -20.64 10.74
N SER A 116 -4.85 -21.14 11.94
CA SER A 116 -5.92 -20.63 12.81
C SER A 116 -5.64 -19.17 13.16
N LEU A 117 -4.43 -18.87 13.66
CA LEU A 117 -4.05 -17.50 14.02
C LEU A 117 -4.21 -16.54 12.84
N MET A 118 -3.84 -16.95 11.62
CA MET A 118 -4.04 -16.13 10.41
C MET A 118 -5.50 -15.71 10.24
N LEU A 119 -6.48 -16.60 10.45
CA LEU A 119 -7.90 -16.26 10.37
C LEU A 119 -8.32 -15.25 11.46
N TYR A 120 -7.82 -15.45 12.68
CA TYR A 120 -8.06 -14.54 13.81
C TYR A 120 -7.32 -13.19 13.68
N LEU A 121 -6.31 -13.10 12.81
CA LEU A 121 -5.67 -11.83 12.45
C LEU A 121 -6.44 -11.14 11.31
N PHE A 122 -6.79 -11.91 10.28
CA PHE A 122 -7.34 -11.40 9.03
C PHE A 122 -8.76 -10.85 9.19
N ILE A 123 -9.68 -11.62 9.79
CA ILE A 123 -11.09 -11.20 9.90
C ILE A 123 -11.22 -9.96 10.79
N PRO A 124 -10.68 -9.93 12.02
CA PRO A 124 -10.73 -8.73 12.86
C PRO A 124 -9.96 -7.56 12.27
N GLY A 125 -8.86 -7.81 11.54
CA GLY A 125 -8.12 -6.77 10.82
C GLY A 125 -8.93 -6.14 9.70
N LEU A 126 -9.63 -6.94 8.89
CA LEU A 126 -10.51 -6.43 7.84
C LEU A 126 -11.65 -5.59 8.43
N VAL A 127 -12.30 -6.11 9.47
CA VAL A 127 -13.38 -5.41 10.19
C VAL A 127 -12.85 -4.11 10.79
N GLY A 128 -11.76 -4.16 11.56
CA GLY A 128 -11.18 -2.98 12.20
C GLY A 128 -10.74 -1.92 11.19
N GLY A 129 -10.12 -2.34 10.08
CA GLY A 129 -9.71 -1.43 9.00
C GLY A 129 -10.89 -0.74 8.33
N ARG A 130 -12.00 -1.44 8.14
CA ARG A 130 -13.23 -0.88 7.56
C ARG A 130 -13.94 0.04 8.54
N THR A 131 -14.11 -0.38 9.78
CA THR A 131 -14.72 0.44 10.84
C THR A 131 -13.98 1.77 10.99
N TRP A 132 -12.65 1.73 11.02
CA TRP A 132 -11.84 2.94 11.17
C TRP A 132 -11.92 3.88 9.95
N TYR A 133 -12.06 3.33 8.73
CA TYR A 133 -12.31 4.12 7.52
C TYR A 133 -13.65 4.85 7.58
N VAL A 134 -14.71 4.13 7.98
CA VAL A 134 -16.06 4.68 8.11
C VAL A 134 -16.11 5.78 9.18
N ILE A 135 -15.39 5.61 10.30
CA ILE A 135 -15.31 6.63 11.35
C ILE A 135 -14.66 7.91 10.81
N GLN A 136 -13.55 7.80 10.08
CA GLN A 136 -12.86 8.98 9.53
C GLN A 136 -13.66 9.72 8.46
N LYS A 137 -14.37 8.98 7.61
CA LYS A 137 -15.14 9.53 6.49
C LYS A 137 -16.64 9.47 6.75
N TRP A 138 -17.06 9.60 8.00
CA TRP A 138 -18.46 9.42 8.38
C TRP A 138 -19.43 10.26 7.54
N ALA A 139 -19.03 11.49 7.19
CA ALA A 139 -19.81 12.39 6.33
C ALA A 139 -20.11 11.81 4.93
N ASP A 140 -19.20 11.02 4.36
CA ASP A 140 -19.39 10.40 3.03
C ASP A 140 -20.34 9.19 3.10
N PHE A 141 -20.43 8.55 4.28
CA PHE A 141 -21.21 7.34 4.49
C PHE A 141 -22.61 7.62 5.02
N ALA A 142 -22.76 8.62 5.89
CA ALA A 142 -24.02 8.96 6.53
C ALA A 142 -24.98 9.58 5.52
N ALA A 143 -25.98 8.80 5.11
CA ALA A 143 -27.11 9.32 4.36
C ALA A 143 -28.13 9.88 5.35
N PHE A 144 -28.43 11.18 5.26
CA PHE A 144 -29.42 11.83 6.09
C PHE A 144 -30.76 11.93 5.34
N ASP A 145 -31.86 11.68 6.05
CA ASP A 145 -33.21 11.95 5.57
C ASP A 145 -33.54 13.45 5.69
N LEU A 146 -34.67 13.89 5.13
CA LEU A 146 -35.17 15.26 5.16
C LEU A 146 -35.39 15.84 6.58
N GLN A 147 -35.30 14.99 7.61
CA GLN A 147 -35.44 15.33 9.02
C GLN A 147 -34.10 15.24 9.79
N ASP A 148 -32.97 15.25 9.07
CA ASP A 148 -31.60 15.12 9.61
C ASP A 148 -31.35 13.83 10.40
N ASN A 149 -32.18 12.81 10.20
CA ASN A 149 -31.99 11.47 10.77
C ASN A 149 -31.15 10.60 9.84
N VAL A 150 -30.25 9.79 10.39
CA VAL A 150 -29.45 8.85 9.60
C VAL A 150 -30.36 7.75 9.03
N ASN A 151 -30.43 7.69 7.71
CA ASN A 151 -31.12 6.63 6.99
C ASN A 151 -30.25 5.37 6.95
N TRP A 152 -30.49 4.46 7.90
CA TRP A 152 -29.75 3.21 8.04
C TRP A 152 -29.93 2.25 6.87
N ASN A 153 -31.03 2.31 6.13
CA ASN A 153 -31.28 1.43 4.98
C ASN A 153 -30.29 1.70 3.83
N ILE A 154 -29.83 2.94 3.69
CA ILE A 154 -28.84 3.34 2.69
C ILE A 154 -27.42 3.31 3.27
N THR A 155 -27.28 3.73 4.53
CA THR A 155 -25.98 3.84 5.21
C THR A 155 -25.35 2.47 5.48
N LEU A 156 -26.14 1.48 5.91
CA LEU A 156 -25.61 0.16 6.28
C LEU A 156 -25.02 -0.61 5.10
N PRO A 157 -25.69 -0.70 3.91
CA PRO A 157 -25.07 -1.31 2.73
C PRO A 157 -23.78 -0.60 2.28
N ARG A 158 -23.71 0.74 2.37
CA ARG A 158 -22.49 1.50 2.05
C ARG A 158 -21.35 1.15 2.99
N ILE A 159 -21.63 1.02 4.29
CA ILE A 159 -20.63 0.60 5.30
C ILE A 159 -20.07 -0.79 4.98
N VAL A 160 -20.92 -1.74 4.60
CA VAL A 160 -20.51 -3.13 4.34
C VAL A 160 -19.81 -3.29 2.99
N LYS A 161 -20.03 -2.40 2.01
CA LYS A 161 -19.42 -2.47 0.68
C LYS A 161 -17.93 -2.13 0.70
N PHE A 162 -17.10 -3.04 1.23
CA PHE A 162 -15.65 -2.91 1.31
C PHE A 162 -14.94 -3.18 -0.03
N THR A 163 -15.66 -3.69 -1.03
CA THR A 163 -15.14 -3.99 -2.38
C THR A 163 -14.80 -2.75 -3.19
N GLU A 164 -15.35 -1.59 -2.84
CA GLU A 164 -15.01 -0.29 -3.44
C GLU A 164 -13.70 0.30 -2.89
N GLY A 165 -12.98 -0.44 -2.03
CA GLY A 165 -11.79 0.03 -1.32
C GLY A 165 -12.13 0.73 0.00
N GLY A 166 -11.14 1.41 0.58
CA GLY A 166 -11.31 2.12 1.85
C GLY A 166 -11.12 1.24 3.08
N LEU A 167 -9.88 0.80 3.29
CA LEU A 167 -9.40 0.16 4.51
C LEU A 167 -8.28 1.00 5.10
N VAL A 168 -8.40 1.36 6.37
CA VAL A 168 -7.34 2.10 7.06
C VAL A 168 -6.44 1.13 7.83
N VAL A 169 -5.14 1.24 7.60
CA VAL A 169 -4.12 0.38 8.20
C VAL A 169 -4.16 0.43 9.73
N TYR A 170 -4.40 1.60 10.34
CA TYR A 170 -4.49 1.73 11.81
C TYR A 170 -5.61 0.89 12.40
N GLY A 171 -6.79 0.93 11.80
CA GLY A 171 -7.92 0.09 12.21
C GLY A 171 -7.63 -1.40 12.04
N ALA A 172 -6.95 -1.77 10.94
CA ALA A 172 -6.57 -3.15 10.70
C ALA A 172 -5.56 -3.67 11.72
N LEU A 173 -4.56 -2.85 12.09
CA LEU A 173 -3.57 -3.21 13.11
C LEU A 173 -4.21 -3.44 14.48
N ILE A 174 -5.11 -2.55 14.90
CA ILE A 174 -5.84 -2.69 16.17
C ILE A 174 -6.73 -3.94 16.14
N GLY A 175 -7.50 -4.12 15.07
CA GLY A 175 -8.37 -5.28 14.89
C GLY A 175 -7.59 -6.59 14.94
N SER A 176 -6.51 -6.70 14.17
CA SER A 176 -5.64 -7.89 14.18
C SER A 176 -4.98 -8.12 15.55
N MET A 177 -4.54 -7.07 16.25
CA MET A 177 -3.97 -7.22 17.60
C MET A 177 -5.00 -7.78 18.59
N LEU A 178 -6.24 -7.26 18.58
CA LEU A 178 -7.32 -7.77 19.42
C LEU A 178 -7.66 -9.23 19.08
N GLY A 179 -7.74 -9.56 17.80
CA GLY A 179 -7.97 -10.92 17.32
C GLY A 179 -6.87 -11.90 17.75
N CYS A 180 -5.60 -11.47 17.68
CA CYS A 180 -4.44 -12.22 18.17
C CYS A 180 -4.56 -12.51 19.67
N LEU A 181 -4.76 -11.47 20.48
CA LEU A 181 -4.87 -11.61 21.94
C LEU A 181 -6.09 -12.46 22.35
N PHE A 182 -7.20 -12.33 21.62
CA PHE A 182 -8.39 -13.15 21.81
C PHE A 182 -8.10 -14.63 21.53
N TYR A 183 -7.47 -14.96 20.39
CA TYR A 183 -7.11 -16.33 20.04
C TYR A 183 -6.15 -16.98 21.06
N ILE A 184 -5.09 -16.25 21.45
CA ILE A 184 -4.13 -16.72 22.45
C ILE A 184 -4.85 -16.99 23.78
N SER A 185 -5.78 -16.11 24.18
CA SER A 185 -6.55 -16.28 25.42
C SER A 185 -7.53 -17.45 25.32
N LEU A 186 -8.19 -17.63 24.18
CA LEU A 186 -9.12 -18.73 23.91
C LEU A 186 -8.40 -20.10 23.99
N ARG A 187 -7.17 -20.17 23.46
CA ARG A 187 -6.34 -21.39 23.49
C ARG A 187 -5.49 -21.52 24.75
N LYS A 188 -5.63 -20.60 25.71
CA LYS A 188 -4.90 -20.56 26.99
C LYS A 188 -3.37 -20.64 26.81
N LEU A 189 -2.85 -20.05 25.74
CA LEU A 189 -1.42 -20.06 25.45
C LEU A 189 -0.69 -18.96 26.27
N PRO A 190 0.58 -19.19 26.66
CA PRO A 190 1.41 -18.20 27.35
C PRO A 190 1.63 -16.96 26.49
N LYS A 191 0.90 -15.88 26.79
CA LYS A 191 0.77 -14.69 25.93
C LYS A 191 2.08 -14.11 25.43
N LEU A 192 3.01 -13.80 26.33
CA LEU A 192 4.29 -13.17 25.97
C LEU A 192 5.18 -14.12 25.14
N ALA A 193 5.21 -15.40 25.50
CA ALA A 193 5.98 -16.42 24.77
C ALA A 193 5.43 -16.63 23.35
N THR A 194 4.10 -16.65 23.21
CA THR A 194 3.46 -16.77 21.89
C THR A 194 3.71 -15.52 21.03
N LEU A 195 3.67 -14.32 21.62
CA LEU A 195 3.99 -13.08 20.90
C LEU A 195 5.47 -13.04 20.46
N ASP A 196 6.40 -13.53 21.27
CA ASP A 196 7.82 -13.63 20.91
C ASP A 196 8.05 -14.46 19.63
N ILE A 197 7.21 -15.47 19.38
CA ILE A 197 7.24 -16.31 18.17
C ILE A 197 6.60 -15.59 16.97
N ILE A 198 5.53 -14.82 17.20
CA ILE A 198 4.76 -14.15 16.14
C ILE A 198 5.53 -12.98 15.51
N VAL A 199 6.23 -12.20 16.34
CA VAL A 199 6.80 -10.92 15.91
C VAL A 199 7.85 -11.03 14.78
N PRO A 200 8.78 -12.01 14.76
CA PRO A 200 9.66 -12.20 13.61
C PRO A 200 8.90 -12.44 12.30
N ALA A 201 7.81 -13.21 12.33
CA ALA A 201 6.97 -13.46 11.16
C ALA A 201 6.28 -12.18 10.65
N LEU A 202 5.85 -11.29 11.55
CA LEU A 202 5.32 -9.96 11.18
C LEU A 202 6.35 -9.13 10.41
N MET A 203 7.63 -9.21 10.79
CA MET A 203 8.70 -8.44 10.14
C MET A 203 9.03 -8.92 8.73
N VAL A 204 8.91 -10.22 8.46
CA VAL A 204 8.99 -10.73 7.09
C VAL A 204 7.83 -10.20 6.24
N GLY A 205 6.62 -10.16 6.79
CA GLY A 205 5.47 -9.55 6.12
C GLY A 205 5.72 -8.07 5.78
N MET A 206 6.31 -7.32 6.71
CA MET A 206 6.68 -5.91 6.50
C MET A 206 7.72 -5.73 5.39
N PHE A 207 8.74 -6.59 5.34
CA PHE A 207 9.77 -6.58 4.30
C PHE A 207 9.15 -6.59 2.90
N PHE A 208 8.31 -7.59 2.60
CA PHE A 208 7.66 -7.69 1.30
C PHE A 208 6.59 -6.62 1.08
N GLY A 209 5.79 -6.30 2.10
CA GLY A 209 4.75 -5.28 1.99
C GLY A 209 5.29 -3.90 1.59
N ARG A 210 6.49 -3.54 2.08
CA ARG A 210 7.15 -2.28 1.72
C ARG A 210 7.78 -2.29 0.34
N ILE A 211 8.25 -3.44 -0.15
CA ILE A 211 8.60 -3.60 -1.57
C ILE A 211 7.36 -3.41 -2.45
N GLY A 212 6.22 -3.98 -2.03
CA GLY A 212 4.94 -3.73 -2.68
C GLY A 212 4.61 -2.24 -2.76
N CYS A 213 4.78 -1.49 -1.67
CA CYS A 213 4.55 -0.03 -1.65
C CYS A 213 5.45 0.71 -2.65
N PHE A 214 6.71 0.29 -2.79
CA PHE A 214 7.64 0.84 -3.78
C PHE A 214 7.14 0.60 -5.21
N MET A 215 6.70 -0.62 -5.54
CA MET A 215 6.12 -0.95 -6.86
C MET A 215 4.79 -0.21 -7.13
N ASN A 216 4.08 0.17 -6.06
CA ASN A 216 2.88 0.99 -6.12
C ASN A 216 3.18 2.51 -6.08
N GLY A 217 4.45 2.91 -5.99
CA GLY A 217 4.86 4.31 -5.91
C GLY A 217 4.15 5.11 -4.80
N CYS A 218 3.86 4.48 -3.66
CA CYS A 218 3.24 5.14 -2.51
C CYS A 218 4.21 5.16 -1.31
N CYS A 219 3.97 6.05 -0.35
CA CYS A 219 4.78 6.20 0.89
C CYS A 219 6.26 6.55 0.64
N TYR A 220 6.56 7.44 -0.32
CA TYR A 220 7.91 7.88 -0.64
C TYR A 220 8.43 8.92 0.35
N GLY A 221 9.75 9.14 0.38
CA GLY A 221 10.39 10.16 1.21
C GLY A 221 10.40 11.54 0.55
N GLY A 222 11.07 12.51 1.17
CA GLY A 222 11.18 13.85 0.59
C GLY A 222 12.00 13.94 -0.68
N LEU A 223 11.93 15.10 -1.34
CA LEU A 223 12.80 15.46 -2.45
C LEU A 223 14.27 15.30 -2.02
N CYS A 224 15.08 14.77 -2.92
CA CYS A 224 16.50 14.64 -2.70
C CYS A 224 17.27 15.10 -3.94
N ASP A 225 18.48 15.60 -3.71
CA ASP A 225 19.42 15.85 -4.80
C ASP A 225 19.68 14.55 -5.57
N ALA A 226 20.22 14.69 -6.79
CA ALA A 226 20.63 13.57 -7.65
C ALA A 226 21.80 12.80 -7.02
N THR A 227 21.47 11.99 -6.01
CA THR A 227 22.35 11.07 -5.32
C THR A 227 22.09 9.66 -5.84
N PRO A 228 23.07 8.73 -5.77
CA PRO A 228 22.87 7.34 -6.19
C PRO A 228 21.75 6.59 -5.45
N LEU A 229 21.30 7.12 -4.31
CA LEU A 229 20.22 6.56 -3.50
C LEU A 229 18.85 7.16 -3.84
N GLY A 230 18.80 8.26 -4.59
CA GLY A 230 17.56 8.88 -5.02
C GLY A 230 16.85 8.04 -6.08
N VAL A 231 15.52 7.95 -5.98
CA VAL A 231 14.70 7.26 -6.96
C VAL A 231 13.72 8.23 -7.61
N SER A 232 13.51 8.10 -8.92
CA SER A 232 12.46 8.80 -9.65
C SER A 232 11.40 7.82 -10.10
N PHE A 233 10.17 8.29 -10.26
CA PHE A 233 9.03 7.48 -10.66
C PHE A 233 8.49 7.95 -12.01
N PRO A 234 7.91 7.04 -12.84
CA PRO A 234 7.38 7.40 -14.14
C PRO A 234 6.17 8.34 -14.05
N ALA A 235 5.87 9.02 -15.17
CA ALA A 235 4.67 9.82 -15.34
C ALA A 235 3.39 9.07 -14.93
N GLY A 236 2.44 9.78 -14.31
CA GLY A 236 1.19 9.20 -13.79
C GLY A 236 1.35 8.45 -12.45
N SER A 237 2.54 8.48 -11.86
CA SER A 237 2.74 7.96 -10.49
C SER A 237 2.33 8.96 -9.41
N PRO A 238 1.94 8.49 -8.21
CA PRO A 238 1.62 9.40 -7.11
C PRO A 238 2.70 10.47 -6.80
N PRO A 239 4.01 10.15 -6.74
CA PRO A 239 5.06 11.17 -6.60
C PRO A 239 5.14 12.13 -7.79
N TYR A 240 4.99 11.62 -9.01
CA TYR A 240 4.95 12.47 -10.21
C TYR A 240 3.81 13.48 -10.12
N MET A 241 2.60 13.00 -9.84
CA MET A 241 1.40 13.83 -9.72
C MET A 241 1.58 14.89 -8.63
N ARG A 242 2.11 14.50 -7.47
CA ARG A 242 2.34 15.45 -6.38
C ARG A 242 3.32 16.54 -6.75
N HIS A 243 4.41 16.23 -7.45
CA HIS A 243 5.35 17.27 -7.88
C HIS A 243 4.76 18.21 -8.92
N VAL A 244 3.83 17.74 -9.78
CA VAL A 244 3.06 18.61 -10.68
C VAL A 244 2.13 19.50 -9.86
N ASP A 245 1.38 18.94 -8.91
CA ASP A 245 0.47 19.67 -8.04
C ASP A 245 1.19 20.75 -7.20
N GLU A 246 2.41 20.45 -6.73
CA GLU A 246 3.27 21.38 -6.00
C GLU A 246 3.97 22.42 -6.90
N GLY A 247 3.84 22.31 -8.22
CA GLY A 247 4.43 23.26 -9.18
C GLY A 247 5.91 23.01 -9.50
N LEU A 248 6.50 21.91 -9.03
CA LEU A 248 7.94 21.62 -9.12
C LEU A 248 8.39 21.08 -10.49
N MET A 249 7.44 20.81 -11.38
CA MET A 249 7.70 20.14 -12.66
C MET A 249 7.62 21.10 -13.87
N PHE A 250 7.41 22.39 -13.63
CA PHE A 250 7.18 23.37 -14.69
C PHE A 250 8.45 24.06 -15.21
N ASP A 251 9.58 23.98 -14.50
CA ASP A 251 10.80 24.71 -14.88
C ASP A 251 11.27 24.39 -16.31
N ILE A 252 11.39 23.10 -16.62
CA ILE A 252 11.82 22.61 -17.94
C ILE A 252 10.85 23.04 -19.06
N PRO A 253 9.54 22.74 -18.99
CA PRO A 253 8.63 23.13 -20.07
C PRO A 253 8.49 24.65 -20.22
N LEU A 254 8.58 25.42 -19.13
CA LEU A 254 8.55 26.89 -19.23
C LEU A 254 9.78 27.44 -19.95
N GLN A 255 10.96 26.89 -19.66
CA GLN A 255 12.18 27.28 -20.34
C GLN A 255 12.16 26.84 -21.80
N ASP A 256 11.94 25.55 -22.08
CA ASP A 256 12.07 24.97 -23.42
C ASP A 256 10.99 25.48 -24.40
N LYS A 257 9.75 25.69 -23.93
CA LYS A 257 8.65 26.14 -24.81
C LYS A 257 8.49 27.65 -24.86
N LEU A 258 8.71 28.33 -23.74
CA LEU A 258 8.36 29.74 -23.61
C LEU A 258 9.56 30.66 -23.42
N GLY A 259 10.76 30.11 -23.14
CA GLY A 259 11.94 30.90 -22.79
C GLY A 259 11.75 31.62 -21.45
N LEU A 260 11.01 31.01 -20.52
CA LEU A 260 10.70 31.58 -19.21
C LEU A 260 11.39 30.83 -18.08
N ILE A 261 12.02 31.57 -17.19
CA ILE A 261 12.42 31.07 -15.87
C ILE A 261 11.54 31.79 -14.86
N ALA A 262 10.85 31.02 -14.01
CA ALA A 262 9.89 31.55 -13.07
C ALA A 262 9.80 30.69 -11.82
N ASN A 263 9.50 31.31 -10.69
CA ASN A 263 9.12 30.57 -9.48
C ASN A 263 7.63 30.22 -9.58
N VAL A 264 7.31 28.93 -9.49
CA VAL A 264 5.93 28.44 -9.57
C VAL A 264 5.45 28.05 -8.18
N ALA A 265 4.28 28.55 -7.80
CA ALA A 265 3.64 28.23 -6.52
C ALA A 265 2.17 27.81 -6.75
N PRO A 266 1.67 26.82 -6.00
CA PRO A 266 0.26 26.43 -6.09
C PRO A 266 -0.65 27.56 -5.56
N ARG A 267 -1.73 27.85 -6.28
CA ARG A 267 -2.74 28.88 -5.89
C ARG A 267 -4.07 28.27 -5.49
N GLY A 268 -4.38 27.07 -5.95
CA GLY A 268 -5.62 26.35 -5.71
C GLY A 268 -5.67 25.06 -6.53
N GLU A 269 -6.81 24.40 -6.54
CA GLU A 269 -6.97 23.18 -7.35
C GLU A 269 -6.71 23.48 -8.82
N TRP A 270 -5.72 22.78 -9.39
CA TRP A 270 -5.38 22.83 -10.82
C TRP A 270 -4.94 24.21 -11.33
N GLN A 271 -4.44 25.07 -10.43
CA GLN A 271 -4.00 26.41 -10.74
C GLN A 271 -2.69 26.77 -10.02
N TRP A 272 -1.75 27.32 -10.76
CA TRP A 272 -0.44 27.75 -10.27
C TRP A 272 -0.16 29.19 -10.65
N VAL A 273 0.45 29.94 -9.74
CA VAL A 273 0.95 31.29 -10.01
C VAL A 273 2.43 31.20 -10.30
N LEU A 274 2.85 31.85 -11.38
CA LEU A 274 4.25 31.98 -11.74
C LEU A 274 4.69 33.40 -11.47
N THR A 275 5.86 33.56 -10.86
CA THR A 275 6.54 34.86 -10.76
C THR A 275 7.77 34.81 -11.64
N VAL A 276 7.76 35.59 -12.73
CA VAL A 276 8.83 35.59 -13.73
C VAL A 276 10.12 36.11 -13.12
N THR A 277 11.19 35.32 -13.17
CA THR A 277 12.51 35.70 -12.68
C THR A 277 13.47 36.03 -13.81
N ALA A 278 13.32 35.40 -14.98
CA ALA A 278 14.04 35.77 -16.20
C ALA A 278 13.22 35.42 -17.46
N VAL A 279 13.49 36.17 -18.54
CA VAL A 279 12.88 35.97 -19.86
C VAL A 279 14.01 35.92 -20.89
N GLU A 280 14.01 34.88 -21.74
CA GLU A 280 14.95 34.77 -22.83
C GLU A 280 14.64 35.81 -23.93
N PRO A 281 15.63 36.61 -24.39
CA PRO A 281 15.39 37.77 -25.27
C PRO A 281 14.65 37.46 -26.58
N ASN A 282 14.77 36.24 -27.10
CA ASN A 282 14.14 35.79 -28.35
C ASN A 282 13.07 34.71 -28.12
N GLY A 283 12.66 34.49 -26.87
CA GLY A 283 11.67 33.48 -26.50
C GLY A 283 10.24 33.87 -26.88
N VAL A 284 9.34 32.88 -26.87
CA VAL A 284 7.90 33.10 -27.11
C VAL A 284 7.32 34.08 -26.09
N ALA A 285 7.76 34.02 -24.84
CA ALA A 285 7.29 34.93 -23.81
C ALA A 285 7.80 36.37 -23.96
N ALA A 286 9.02 36.58 -24.47
CA ALA A 286 9.50 37.93 -24.80
C ALA A 286 8.66 38.54 -25.94
N SER A 287 8.31 37.73 -26.94
CA SER A 287 7.42 38.15 -28.04
C SER A 287 6.01 38.47 -27.57
N ALA A 288 5.55 37.81 -26.50
CA ALA A 288 4.27 38.07 -25.84
C ALA A 288 4.31 39.27 -24.87
N GLY A 289 5.44 39.96 -24.74
CA GLY A 289 5.60 41.14 -23.89
C GLY A 289 5.70 40.84 -22.39
N VAL A 290 6.06 39.60 -22.01
CA VAL A 290 6.25 39.21 -20.60
C VAL A 290 7.49 39.88 -20.02
N THR A 291 7.35 40.45 -18.82
CA THR A 291 8.44 41.16 -18.12
C THR A 291 8.87 40.46 -16.83
N VAL A 292 10.11 40.69 -16.41
CA VAL A 292 10.65 40.17 -15.14
C VAL A 292 9.87 40.77 -13.97
N GLY A 293 9.47 39.93 -13.02
CA GLY A 293 8.64 40.29 -11.87
C GLY A 293 7.13 40.19 -12.13
N GLN A 294 6.71 39.98 -13.38
CA GLN A 294 5.29 39.80 -13.71
C GLN A 294 4.74 38.49 -13.13
N ALA A 295 3.53 38.55 -12.59
CA ALA A 295 2.78 37.38 -12.18
C ALA A 295 2.00 36.81 -13.38
N LEU A 296 2.08 35.50 -13.59
CA LEU A 296 1.31 34.76 -14.59
C LEU A 296 0.49 33.67 -13.89
N LEU A 297 -0.43 33.06 -14.63
CA LEU A 297 -1.28 31.99 -14.12
C LEU A 297 -1.25 30.78 -15.07
N ILE A 298 -0.88 29.61 -14.57
CA ILE A 298 -1.13 28.33 -15.23
C ILE A 298 -2.49 27.81 -14.79
N LYS A 299 -3.30 27.39 -15.75
CA LYS A 299 -4.49 26.57 -15.50
C LYS A 299 -4.38 25.26 -16.25
N GLN A 300 -4.74 24.17 -15.60
CA GLN A 300 -4.95 22.92 -16.30
C GLN A 300 -6.24 22.98 -17.13
N LYS A 301 -6.18 22.48 -18.36
CA LYS A 301 -7.35 22.29 -19.23
C LYS A 301 -8.32 21.34 -18.52
N ARG A 302 -9.54 21.83 -18.31
CA ARG A 302 -10.61 21.11 -17.65
C ARG A 302 -11.45 20.38 -18.69
N ASP A 303 -10.93 19.27 -19.21
CA ASP A 303 -11.80 18.20 -19.70
C ASP A 303 -12.16 17.32 -18.50
N ASP A 304 -13.27 16.58 -18.55
CA ASP A 304 -13.79 15.73 -17.46
C ASP A 304 -12.86 14.55 -17.06
N ARG A 305 -11.56 14.63 -17.38
CA ARG A 305 -10.56 13.57 -17.31
C ARG A 305 -9.38 14.00 -16.45
N ALA A 306 -9.00 13.14 -15.51
CA ALA A 306 -7.79 13.35 -14.71
C ALA A 306 -6.53 13.31 -15.60
N TRP A 307 -5.52 14.12 -15.30
CA TRP A 307 -4.20 14.15 -15.98
C TRP A 307 -3.63 12.75 -16.32
N ILE A 308 -3.83 11.80 -15.42
CA ILE A 308 -3.39 10.40 -15.54
C ILE A 308 -3.98 9.72 -16.78
N GLU A 309 -5.20 10.07 -17.18
CA GLU A 309 -5.89 9.46 -18.30
C GLU A 309 -5.26 9.82 -19.65
N TYR A 310 -4.74 11.04 -19.80
CA TYR A 310 -3.99 11.44 -21.00
C TYR A 310 -2.71 10.62 -21.15
N ILE A 311 -2.00 10.37 -20.05
CA ILE A 311 -0.79 9.53 -20.05
C ILE A 311 -1.14 8.09 -20.39
N HIS A 312 -2.20 7.53 -19.78
CA HIS A 312 -2.62 6.15 -20.01
C HIS A 312 -3.06 5.91 -21.47
N ARG A 313 -3.69 6.90 -22.09
CA ARG A 313 -4.12 6.84 -23.50
C ARG A 313 -3.03 7.25 -24.50
N GLY A 314 -1.84 7.64 -24.02
CA GLY A 314 -0.73 8.06 -24.88
C GLY A 314 -0.97 9.38 -25.63
N LEU A 315 -1.84 10.25 -25.11
CA LEU A 315 -2.25 11.52 -25.72
C LEU A 315 -1.19 12.62 -25.46
N PHE A 316 0.06 12.38 -25.85
CA PHE A 316 1.17 13.26 -25.48
C PHE A 316 1.17 14.63 -26.18
N SER A 317 0.51 14.74 -27.33
CA SER A 317 0.42 15.99 -28.11
C SER A 317 -0.71 16.92 -27.68
N GLU A 318 -1.56 16.51 -26.74
CA GLU A 318 -2.68 17.34 -26.28
C GLU A 318 -2.19 18.46 -25.36
N ASP A 319 -2.70 19.67 -25.61
CA ASP A 319 -2.50 20.82 -24.72
C ASP A 319 -3.15 20.52 -23.37
N MET A 320 -2.36 20.61 -22.29
CA MET A 320 -2.89 20.34 -20.96
C MET A 320 -2.76 21.51 -20.00
N PHE A 321 -1.75 22.37 -20.13
CA PHE A 321 -1.64 23.57 -19.32
C PHE A 321 -1.66 24.83 -20.17
N TRP A 322 -2.45 25.81 -19.74
CA TRP A 322 -2.60 27.09 -20.41
C TRP A 322 -2.06 28.21 -19.53
N LEU A 323 -1.19 29.04 -20.11
CA LEU A 323 -0.60 30.19 -19.42
C LEU A 323 -1.34 31.48 -19.76
N TYR A 324 -1.73 32.22 -18.73
CA TYR A 324 -2.45 33.48 -18.83
C TYR A 324 -1.73 34.61 -18.10
N THR A 325 -1.91 35.85 -18.58
CA THR A 325 -1.58 37.05 -17.82
C THR A 325 -2.54 37.20 -16.62
N THR A 326 -2.03 37.70 -15.49
CA THR A 326 -2.90 38.03 -14.32
C THR A 326 -3.54 39.41 -14.41
N GLU A 327 -3.06 40.27 -15.31
CA GLU A 327 -3.56 41.62 -15.49
C GLU A 327 -4.69 41.66 -16.53
N ASN A 328 -5.81 42.25 -16.12
CA ASN A 328 -7.09 42.47 -16.82
C ASN A 328 -8.11 41.33 -16.88
N GLU A 329 -9.39 41.73 -16.82
CA GLU A 329 -10.59 40.89 -16.93
C GLU A 329 -10.64 40.08 -18.25
N ASN A 330 -9.80 40.42 -19.23
CA ASN A 330 -9.51 39.62 -20.42
C ASN A 330 -8.20 38.82 -20.24
N ARG A 331 -8.36 37.51 -20.00
CA ARG A 331 -7.24 36.56 -19.90
C ARG A 331 -6.60 36.36 -21.29
N ASN A 332 -5.46 36.99 -21.55
CA ASN A 332 -4.70 36.71 -22.78
C ASN A 332 -3.88 35.43 -22.61
N LEU A 333 -4.06 34.48 -23.53
CA LEU A 333 -3.28 33.24 -23.59
C LEU A 333 -1.88 33.56 -24.12
N ILE A 334 -0.85 33.25 -23.33
CA ILE A 334 0.56 33.47 -23.67
C ILE A 334 1.11 32.25 -24.42
N GLY A 335 0.68 31.05 -24.01
CA GLY A 335 1.12 29.79 -24.60
C GLY A 335 0.51 28.58 -23.91
N THR A 336 0.79 27.41 -24.47
CA THR A 336 0.32 26.12 -23.96
C THR A 336 1.51 25.18 -23.71
N ILE A 337 1.34 24.30 -22.72
CA ILE A 337 2.26 23.19 -22.43
C ILE A 337 1.47 21.91 -22.67
N THR A 338 2.02 21.03 -23.51
CA THR A 338 1.43 19.72 -23.80
C THR A 338 1.85 18.68 -22.76
N VAL A 339 1.19 17.53 -22.76
CA VAL A 339 1.55 16.42 -21.87
C VAL A 339 2.98 15.93 -22.10
N GLY A 340 3.41 15.89 -23.37
CA GLY A 340 4.74 15.42 -23.78
C GLY A 340 5.86 16.40 -23.46
N ASP A 341 5.54 17.67 -23.21
CA ASP A 341 6.53 18.68 -22.80
C ASP A 341 6.94 18.52 -21.33
N MET A 342 6.12 17.84 -20.52
CA MET A 342 6.45 17.59 -19.13
C MET A 342 7.57 16.54 -19.03
N PRO A 343 8.45 16.64 -18.02
CA PRO A 343 9.48 15.63 -17.81
C PRO A 343 8.88 14.22 -17.71
N PRO A 344 9.53 13.17 -18.25
CA PRO A 344 8.95 11.82 -18.31
C PRO A 344 8.93 11.10 -16.94
N ARG A 345 9.68 11.62 -15.96
CA ARG A 345 9.81 11.06 -14.61
C ARG A 345 9.75 12.17 -13.58
N SER A 346 9.38 11.80 -12.36
CA SER A 346 9.35 12.72 -11.22
C SER A 346 10.76 13.17 -10.88
N LEU A 347 10.87 14.29 -10.17
CA LEU A 347 12.07 14.61 -9.40
C LEU A 347 12.46 13.44 -8.47
N ASN A 348 13.73 13.39 -8.10
CA ASN A 348 14.27 12.35 -7.23
C ASN A 348 13.73 12.51 -5.81
N VAL A 349 13.34 11.38 -5.23
CA VAL A 349 12.87 11.28 -3.84
C VAL A 349 13.62 10.21 -3.10
N TYR A 350 13.72 10.34 -1.77
CA TYR A 350 14.29 9.30 -0.93
C TYR A 350 13.43 8.03 -0.97
N PRO A 351 14.01 6.83 -1.19
CA PRO A 351 13.27 5.56 -1.25
C PRO A 351 12.92 5.03 0.14
N ALA A 352 12.13 5.78 0.91
CA ALA A 352 11.71 5.44 2.27
C ALA A 352 11.07 4.05 2.38
N GLN A 353 10.42 3.58 1.31
CA GLN A 353 9.85 2.24 1.22
C GLN A 353 10.92 1.15 1.27
N LEU A 354 12.00 1.29 0.48
CA LEU A 354 13.07 0.30 0.44
C LEU A 354 13.86 0.31 1.76
N LEU A 355 14.11 1.50 2.32
CA LEU A 355 14.70 1.63 3.66
C LEU A 355 13.84 0.92 4.72
N SER A 356 12.51 1.11 4.69
CA SER A 356 11.59 0.42 5.59
C SER A 356 11.57 -1.09 5.38
N SER A 357 11.69 -1.56 4.12
CA SER A 357 11.76 -2.98 3.80
C SER A 357 13.02 -3.60 4.39
N ILE A 358 14.20 -3.04 4.08
CA ILE A 358 15.51 -3.48 4.58
C ILE A 358 15.51 -3.50 6.11
N THR A 359 15.00 -2.44 6.74
CA THR A 359 14.84 -2.36 8.19
C THR A 359 14.02 -3.53 8.74
N GLY A 360 12.87 -3.84 8.13
CA GLY A 360 12.05 -4.99 8.53
C GLY A 360 12.81 -6.32 8.42
N GLY A 361 13.56 -6.52 7.33
CA GLY A 361 14.41 -7.71 7.15
C GLY A 361 15.51 -7.83 8.22
N ILE A 362 16.23 -6.73 8.49
CA ILE A 362 17.28 -6.69 9.52
C ILE A 362 16.70 -6.97 10.90
N ILE A 363 15.58 -6.32 11.25
CA ILE A 363 14.90 -6.57 12.54
C ILE A 363 14.48 -8.04 12.64
N CYS A 364 13.92 -8.63 11.58
CA CYS A 364 13.58 -10.05 11.58
C CYS A 364 14.79 -10.94 11.93
N ILE A 365 15.93 -10.72 11.27
CA ILE A 365 17.17 -11.49 11.53
C ILE A 365 17.64 -11.31 12.97
N ILE A 366 17.67 -10.07 13.46
CA ILE A 366 18.05 -9.76 14.84
C ILE A 366 17.14 -10.47 15.83
N LEU A 367 15.82 -10.45 15.62
CA LEU A 367 14.86 -11.10 16.50
C LEU A 367 15.01 -12.62 16.48
N LEU A 368 15.24 -13.23 15.32
CA LEU A 368 15.46 -14.68 15.21
C LEU A 368 16.75 -15.12 15.94
N GLY A 369 17.82 -14.33 15.83
CA GLY A 369 19.06 -14.56 16.56
C GLY A 369 18.89 -14.34 18.07
N PHE A 370 18.26 -13.23 18.46
CA PHE A 370 18.00 -12.90 19.86
C PHE A 370 17.05 -13.90 20.53
N TYR A 371 16.10 -14.48 19.78
CA TYR A 371 15.21 -15.53 20.27
C TYR A 371 16.03 -16.70 20.85
N GLN A 372 17.21 -17.02 20.31
CA GLN A 372 18.04 -18.13 20.80
C GLN A 372 18.65 -17.89 22.20
N ILE A 373 18.87 -16.63 22.57
CA ILE A 373 19.57 -16.23 23.80
C ILE A 373 18.66 -15.56 24.83
N ARG A 374 17.35 -15.49 24.54
CA ARG A 374 16.36 -14.88 25.43
C ARG A 374 16.27 -15.65 26.75
N LYS A 375 16.09 -14.91 27.85
CA LYS A 375 16.04 -15.46 29.21
C LYS A 375 14.63 -15.55 29.76
N CYS A 376 13.75 -14.65 29.31
CA CYS A 376 12.37 -14.54 29.76
C CYS A 376 11.43 -14.31 28.58
N ASP A 377 10.18 -14.75 28.72
CA ASP A 377 9.13 -14.50 27.75
C ASP A 377 8.79 -13.00 27.67
N GLY A 378 8.64 -12.48 26.44
CA GLY A 378 8.35 -11.08 26.14
C GLY A 378 9.58 -10.24 25.82
N GLN A 379 10.80 -10.77 25.97
CA GLN A 379 12.02 -10.04 25.64
C GLN A 379 12.17 -9.81 24.12
N VAL A 380 11.66 -10.74 23.29
CA VAL A 380 11.74 -10.60 21.83
C VAL A 380 10.75 -9.53 21.36
N VAL A 381 9.54 -9.49 21.93
CA VAL A 381 8.58 -8.40 21.71
C VAL A 381 9.14 -7.06 22.18
N ALA A 382 9.79 -7.00 23.35
CA ALA A 382 10.41 -5.78 23.86
C ALA A 382 11.52 -5.27 22.91
N LEU A 383 12.38 -6.16 22.43
CA LEU A 383 13.42 -5.84 21.47
C LEU A 383 12.82 -5.35 20.14
N PHE A 384 11.77 -6.01 19.64
CA PHE A 384 11.07 -5.59 18.44
C PHE A 384 10.51 -4.18 18.57
N LEU A 385 9.76 -3.89 19.64
CA LEU A 385 9.18 -2.56 19.85
C LEU A 385 10.28 -1.49 19.98
N SER A 386 11.41 -1.84 20.59
CA SER A 386 12.58 -0.96 20.70
C SER A 386 13.16 -0.62 19.32
N LEU A 387 13.49 -1.65 18.53
CA LEU A 387 14.14 -1.50 17.22
C LEU A 387 13.19 -0.87 16.20
N TYR A 388 11.95 -1.37 16.12
CA TYR A 388 10.96 -0.88 15.18
C TYR A 388 10.51 0.54 15.53
N GLY A 389 10.26 0.84 16.82
CA GLY A 389 9.91 2.19 17.25
C GLY A 389 11.00 3.20 16.93
N LEU A 390 12.25 2.89 17.25
CA LEU A 390 13.39 3.76 16.92
C LEU A 390 13.55 3.94 15.41
N ALA A 391 13.55 2.84 14.65
CA ALA A 391 13.76 2.92 13.21
C ALA A 391 12.60 3.64 12.49
N ARG A 392 11.36 3.45 12.94
CA ARG A 392 10.19 4.16 12.39
C ARG A 392 10.25 5.66 12.71
N PHE A 393 10.66 6.02 13.92
CA PHE A 393 10.86 7.43 14.30
C PHE A 393 11.91 8.12 13.41
N LEU A 394 13.06 7.46 13.20
CA LEU A 394 14.14 8.00 12.36
C LEU A 394 13.75 8.06 10.88
N LEU A 395 13.06 7.05 10.37
CA LEU A 395 12.60 7.01 8.97
C LEU A 395 11.65 8.18 8.68
N GLU A 396 10.86 8.60 9.67
CA GLU A 396 9.94 9.71 9.51
C GLU A 396 10.66 11.05 9.36
N LEU A 397 11.86 11.22 9.92
CA LEU A 397 12.67 12.43 9.68
C LEU A 397 13.06 12.59 8.21
N VAL A 398 13.08 11.49 7.45
CA VAL A 398 13.38 11.46 6.01
C VAL A 398 12.10 11.57 5.16
N ARG A 399 10.93 11.33 5.77
CA ARG A 399 9.64 11.40 5.09
C ARG A 399 9.04 12.80 5.21
N THR A 400 8.48 13.29 4.10
CA THR A 400 7.83 14.60 4.03
C THR A 400 6.34 14.49 3.68
N ASP A 401 5.78 13.27 3.68
CA ASP A 401 4.42 13.00 3.24
C ASP A 401 3.37 13.04 4.36
N GLU A 402 3.79 13.11 5.63
CA GLU A 402 2.90 13.25 6.80
C GLU A 402 3.07 14.62 7.46
N LEU A 403 2.00 15.41 7.47
CA LEU A 403 1.94 16.66 8.24
C LEU A 403 1.90 16.37 9.75
N GLY A 404 2.44 17.29 10.55
CA GLY A 404 2.36 17.22 12.00
C GLY A 404 0.91 17.15 12.48
N GLN A 405 0.63 16.24 13.43
CA GLN A 405 -0.71 16.01 13.97
C GLN A 405 -0.80 16.34 15.46
N LEU A 406 -2.04 16.47 15.95
CA LEU A 406 -2.37 16.77 17.35
C LEU A 406 -1.74 18.06 17.90
N ASN A 407 -1.47 19.06 17.05
CA ASN A 407 -0.75 20.30 17.41
C ASN A 407 0.66 20.07 17.99
N THR A 408 1.26 18.88 17.79
CA THR A 408 2.57 18.55 18.37
C THR A 408 3.74 18.71 17.40
N GLY A 409 3.49 19.09 16.14
CA GLY A 409 4.52 19.12 15.09
C GLY A 409 5.04 17.72 14.68
N LEU A 410 4.69 16.66 15.43
CA LEU A 410 5.07 15.28 15.17
C LEU A 410 4.04 14.57 14.30
N THR A 411 4.49 13.64 13.47
CA THR A 411 3.59 12.82 12.64
C THR A 411 2.92 11.72 13.46
N ILE A 412 1.84 11.12 12.94
CA ILE A 412 1.17 9.96 13.59
C ILE A 412 2.18 8.83 13.82
N SER A 413 3.02 8.59 12.82
CA SER A 413 4.05 7.55 12.86
C SER A 413 5.08 7.79 13.96
N GLN A 414 5.47 9.04 14.21
CA GLN A 414 6.36 9.40 15.33
C GLN A 414 5.68 9.20 16.69
N ILE A 415 4.43 9.64 16.83
CA ILE A 415 3.66 9.46 18.07
C ILE A 415 3.50 7.96 18.39
N GLY A 416 3.11 7.16 17.39
CA GLY A 416 3.01 5.70 17.54
C GLY A 416 4.35 5.05 17.91
N SER A 417 5.46 5.58 17.39
CA SER A 417 6.82 5.12 17.72
C SER A 417 7.18 5.41 19.18
N ILE A 418 6.82 6.60 19.69
CA ILE A 418 7.02 6.94 21.11
C ILE A 418 6.21 5.98 22.00
N PHE A 419 4.94 5.72 21.67
CA PHE A 419 4.14 4.74 22.41
C PHE A 419 4.76 3.34 22.40
N ALA A 420 5.26 2.89 21.24
CA ALA A 420 5.95 1.60 21.14
C ALA A 420 7.20 1.55 22.03
N LEU A 421 8.00 2.63 22.08
CA LEU A 421 9.20 2.72 22.92
C LEU A 421 8.86 2.74 24.42
N VAL A 422 7.79 3.41 24.82
CA VAL A 422 7.31 3.38 26.22
C VAL A 422 6.90 1.96 26.62
N ILE A 423 6.12 1.27 25.78
CA ILE A 423 5.73 -0.13 26.03
C ILE A 423 6.96 -1.03 26.07
N ALA A 424 7.94 -0.82 25.19
CA ALA A 424 9.21 -1.55 25.20
C ALA A 424 9.96 -1.37 26.53
N GLY A 425 10.07 -0.14 27.03
CA GLY A 425 10.69 0.16 28.32
C GLY A 425 9.99 -0.54 29.50
N LEU A 426 8.65 -0.56 29.50
CA LEU A 426 7.86 -1.27 30.50
C LEU A 426 8.06 -2.79 30.42
N LEU A 427 8.13 -3.36 29.22
CA LEU A 427 8.40 -4.80 29.02
C LEU A 427 9.82 -5.18 29.43
N TRP A 428 10.83 -4.36 29.11
CA TRP A 428 12.20 -4.56 29.58
C TRP A 428 12.29 -4.52 31.11
N TRP A 429 11.60 -3.55 31.73
CA TRP A 429 11.54 -3.45 33.19
C TRP A 429 10.83 -4.66 33.82
N TYR A 430 9.71 -5.12 33.24
CA TYR A 430 8.99 -6.30 33.69
C TYR A 430 9.84 -7.57 33.57
N THR A 431 10.45 -7.81 32.40
CA THR A 431 11.27 -9.00 32.13
C THR A 431 12.57 -9.02 32.92
N ALA A 432 13.15 -7.86 33.24
CA ALA A 432 14.32 -7.77 34.11
C ALA A 432 14.03 -8.15 35.57
N ARG A 433 12.78 -7.97 36.03
CA ARG A 433 12.34 -8.33 37.39
C ARG A 433 11.74 -9.74 37.48
N GLY A 434 11.28 -10.29 36.36
CA GLY A 434 10.67 -11.61 36.30
C GLY A 434 11.70 -12.72 36.50
N LYS A 435 11.48 -13.58 37.49
CA LYS A 435 12.14 -14.91 37.61
C LYS A 435 11.43 -15.99 36.78
N GLN A 436 10.52 -15.61 35.88
CA GLN A 436 9.73 -16.55 35.10
C GLN A 436 10.63 -17.23 34.06
N GLY A 437 10.70 -18.56 34.12
CA GLY A 437 11.33 -19.37 33.09
C GLY A 437 10.58 -19.26 31.76
N LEU A 438 11.22 -19.74 30.69
CA LEU A 438 10.64 -19.73 29.35
C LEU A 438 9.48 -20.73 29.27
N ALA A 439 8.31 -20.29 28.81
CA ALA A 439 7.20 -21.20 28.54
C ALA A 439 7.47 -22.11 27.33
N TYR A 440 8.34 -21.67 26.41
CA TYR A 440 8.81 -22.43 25.24
C TYR A 440 10.35 -22.53 25.25
N PRO A 441 10.95 -23.37 26.11
CA PRO A 441 12.39 -23.56 26.11
C PRO A 441 12.83 -24.17 24.77
N LEU A 442 14.00 -23.75 24.29
CA LEU A 442 14.59 -24.41 23.13
C LEU A 442 14.98 -25.83 23.56
N HIS A 443 14.55 -26.82 22.80
CA HIS A 443 15.08 -28.17 22.95
C HIS A 443 16.57 -28.11 22.64
N THR A 444 17.39 -28.11 23.69
CA THR A 444 18.75 -28.62 23.56
C THR A 444 18.56 -30.09 23.27
N ASP A 445 18.92 -30.54 22.07
CA ASP A 445 19.08 -31.97 21.81
C ASP A 445 20.02 -32.51 22.91
N GLU A 446 19.45 -33.12 23.93
CA GLU A 446 20.22 -33.95 24.85
C GLU A 446 20.61 -35.18 24.05
N THR A 447 21.89 -35.19 23.68
CA THR A 447 22.72 -36.28 23.13
C THR A 447 22.56 -36.69 21.68
#